data_AF-A0A241WK03-F1
#
_entry.id   AF-A0A241WK03-F1
#
_cell.length_a   1.000
_cell.length_b   1.000
_cell.length_c   1.000
_cell.angle_alpha   90.00
_cell.angle_beta   90.00
_cell.angle_gamma   90.00
#
_symmetry.space_group_name_H-M   'P 1'
#
loop_
_entity.id
_entity.type
_entity.pdbx_description
1 polymer ?
#
loop_
_entity_poly.entity_id
_entity_poly.type
_entity_poly.pdbx_seq_one_letter_code
_entity_poly.pdbx_strand_id
1 'polypeptide(L)'
;MKYIPTLFTAGIFSLLMTGCTSLQTTHSNLSTEVKQQLSTSEAIVAYFSKDAGEEACSCGSTIDKGYSFVPVEHGYYRKLLGRDIQGRFLLQDFYQDSQKPQTDPFWVIDPKGLNSFDILYTDGLITAYHENGKPSFSATYRQGEQVGKAQSYYENGQLGAEYELTNQQTYVQKLWYVNGQPAADVISDYENEHTLHEGKVWDDKGQLVDNDEQKSEIISNIYKKIEQTE
;
A
#
# COMPACT_ATOMS: atom_id res chain seq x y z
N MET A 1 4.55 -14.78 -65.95
CA MET A 1 5.59 -15.84 -65.99
C MET A 1 6.00 -16.10 -64.54
N LYS A 2 5.34 -16.98 -63.78
CA LYS A 2 5.53 -18.45 -63.75
C LYS A 2 7.01 -18.84 -63.78
N TYR A 3 7.55 -19.28 -62.66
CA TYR A 3 8.23 -20.58 -62.53
C TYR A 3 8.33 -20.98 -61.04
N ILE A 4 7.59 -22.02 -60.69
CA ILE A 4 7.81 -22.90 -59.55
C ILE A 4 8.41 -24.18 -60.15
N PRO A 5 9.33 -24.85 -59.45
CA PRO A 5 9.30 -26.30 -59.45
C PRO A 5 9.29 -26.89 -58.03
N THR A 6 8.26 -27.68 -57.78
CA THR A 6 8.22 -28.90 -56.95
C THR A 6 9.24 -29.92 -57.49
N LEU A 7 9.76 -30.97 -56.83
CA LEU A 7 9.49 -31.78 -55.64
C LEU A 7 10.69 -32.77 -55.56
N PHE A 8 11.18 -33.22 -54.40
CA PHE A 8 11.69 -34.60 -54.23
C PHE A 8 11.77 -35.01 -52.74
N THR A 9 10.83 -35.88 -52.37
CA THR A 9 10.84 -37.02 -51.42
C THR A 9 11.73 -37.06 -50.16
N ALA A 10 11.04 -37.25 -49.03
CA ALA A 10 11.20 -38.30 -48.02
C ALA A 10 12.60 -38.68 -47.51
N GLY A 11 12.85 -38.33 -46.24
CA GLY A 11 13.81 -38.99 -45.36
C GLY A 11 13.29 -38.95 -43.93
N ILE A 12 12.67 -40.03 -43.47
CA ILE A 12 12.37 -40.27 -42.05
C ILE A 12 13.70 -40.67 -41.41
N PHE A 13 14.24 -39.84 -40.52
CA PHE A 13 15.29 -40.27 -39.59
C PHE A 13 14.81 -40.01 -38.17
N SER A 14 14.27 -41.08 -37.57
CA SER A 14 14.03 -41.17 -36.15
C SER A 14 15.38 -41.31 -35.45
N LEU A 15 15.77 -40.33 -34.62
CA LEU A 15 16.76 -40.57 -33.57
C LEU A 15 16.18 -40.18 -32.22
N LEU A 16 16.27 -41.13 -31.30
CA LEU A 16 15.80 -41.09 -29.92
C LEU A 16 16.61 -40.12 -29.06
N MET A 17 15.89 -39.44 -28.17
CA MET A 17 16.18 -39.16 -26.76
C MET A 17 17.65 -39.08 -26.33
N THR A 18 18.04 -37.93 -25.78
CA THR A 18 18.33 -37.71 -24.35
C THR A 18 19.26 -36.52 -24.19
N GLY A 19 18.82 -35.54 -23.40
CA GLY A 19 19.61 -34.36 -23.12
C GLY A 19 18.80 -33.25 -22.48
N CYS A 20 17.97 -33.57 -21.48
CA CYS A 20 17.68 -32.56 -20.46
C CYS A 20 19.01 -32.29 -19.76
N THR A 21 19.77 -31.31 -20.23
CA THR A 21 20.74 -30.64 -19.37
C THR A 21 19.91 -29.97 -18.29
N SER A 22 19.90 -30.54 -17.08
CA SER A 22 19.52 -29.76 -15.91
C SER A 22 20.46 -28.58 -15.93
N LEU A 23 19.95 -27.38 -16.22
CA LEU A 23 20.64 -26.15 -15.86
C LEU A 23 20.83 -26.23 -14.34
N GLN A 24 22.02 -26.66 -13.92
CA GLN A 24 22.46 -26.43 -12.56
C GLN A 24 22.49 -24.92 -12.42
N THR A 25 21.49 -24.38 -11.74
CA THR A 25 21.52 -23.01 -11.25
C THR A 25 22.76 -22.92 -10.37
N THR A 26 23.83 -22.35 -10.91
CA THR A 26 25.00 -21.98 -10.14
C THR A 26 24.52 -20.91 -9.17
N HIS A 27 24.19 -21.31 -7.95
CA HIS A 27 24.01 -20.38 -6.85
C HIS A 27 25.38 -19.73 -6.63
N SER A 28 25.58 -18.54 -7.19
CA SER A 28 26.78 -17.75 -6.95
C SER A 28 26.80 -17.38 -5.47
N ASN A 29 27.61 -18.10 -4.70
CA ASN A 29 27.83 -17.74 -3.31
C ASN A 29 28.63 -16.43 -3.27
N LEU A 30 28.06 -15.40 -2.66
CA LEU A 30 28.75 -14.14 -2.37
C LEU A 30 30.08 -14.43 -1.64
N SER A 31 31.14 -13.71 -2.00
CA SER A 31 32.44 -13.85 -1.35
C SER A 31 32.35 -13.46 0.13
N THR A 32 33.22 -14.02 0.97
CA THR A 32 33.29 -13.68 2.40
C THR A 32 33.54 -12.19 2.62
N GLU A 33 34.35 -11.57 1.77
CA GLU A 33 34.63 -10.13 1.80
C GLU A 33 33.37 -9.29 1.54
N VAL A 34 32.59 -9.65 0.52
CA VAL A 34 31.31 -8.98 0.26
C VAL A 34 30.33 -9.21 1.41
N LYS A 35 30.24 -10.43 1.95
CA LYS A 35 29.39 -10.72 3.12
C LYS A 35 29.76 -9.90 4.35
N GLN A 36 31.04 -9.61 4.57
CA GLN A 36 31.50 -8.76 5.68
C GLN A 36 31.14 -7.28 5.50
N GLN A 37 30.88 -6.83 4.27
CA GLN A 37 30.48 -5.46 3.96
C GLN A 37 28.96 -5.25 4.02
N LEU A 38 28.17 -6.32 4.07
CA LEU A 38 26.71 -6.22 4.15
C LEU A 38 26.29 -5.79 5.57
N SER A 39 25.51 -4.71 5.64
CA SER A 39 24.89 -4.25 6.90
C SER A 39 23.66 -5.09 7.28
N THR A 40 23.06 -5.79 6.33
CA THR A 40 21.91 -6.67 6.53
C THR A 40 21.98 -7.87 5.58
N SER A 41 21.46 -9.02 6.04
CA SER A 41 21.26 -10.20 5.21
C SER A 41 19.92 -10.20 4.47
N GLU A 42 19.03 -9.27 4.82
CA GLU A 42 17.70 -9.13 4.23
C GLU A 42 17.72 -8.06 3.13
N ALA A 43 16.84 -8.20 2.14
CA ALA A 43 16.73 -7.24 1.04
C ALA A 43 15.98 -5.95 1.47
N ILE A 44 16.49 -5.27 2.51
CA ILE A 44 15.97 -3.98 2.96
C ILE A 44 16.37 -2.92 1.96
N VAL A 45 15.39 -2.21 1.39
CA VAL A 45 15.60 -1.25 0.30
C VAL A 45 15.31 0.20 0.71
N ALA A 46 14.63 0.42 1.84
CA ALA A 46 14.37 1.75 2.38
C ALA A 46 14.07 1.71 3.88
N TYR A 47 14.34 2.82 4.55
CA TYR A 47 13.90 3.12 5.91
C TYR A 47 13.07 4.41 5.89
N PHE A 48 12.14 4.52 6.83
CA PHE A 48 11.22 5.65 6.93
C PHE A 48 11.08 6.07 8.39
N SER A 49 11.06 7.35 8.69
CA SER A 49 10.60 7.87 9.99
C SER A 49 9.08 7.77 10.11
N LYS A 50 8.56 7.95 11.34
CA LYS A 50 7.11 7.86 11.63
C LYS A 50 6.28 8.88 10.83
N ASP A 51 6.85 10.05 10.55
CA ASP A 51 6.24 11.16 9.80
C ASP A 51 6.37 11.04 8.27
N ALA A 52 6.95 9.94 7.76
CA ALA A 52 6.97 9.69 6.33
C ALA A 52 5.53 9.58 5.78
N GLY A 53 5.22 10.31 4.70
CA GLY A 53 3.87 10.37 4.13
C GLY A 53 2.93 11.41 4.77
N GLU A 54 3.28 12.05 5.89
CA GLU A 54 2.40 13.05 6.56
C GLU A 54 2.37 14.42 5.85
N GLU A 55 3.30 14.67 4.93
CA GLU A 55 3.29 15.88 4.11
C GLU A 55 3.59 15.54 2.64
N ALA A 56 2.54 15.26 1.87
CA ALA A 56 2.57 15.57 0.45
C ALA A 56 2.60 17.10 0.28
N CYS A 57 3.68 17.76 0.70
CA CYS A 57 3.95 19.10 0.24
C CYS A 57 3.93 19.00 -1.29
N SER A 58 3.06 19.77 -1.94
CA SER A 58 3.02 19.97 -3.39
C SER A 58 4.30 20.67 -3.91
N CYS A 59 5.44 20.45 -3.28
CA CYS A 59 6.75 20.96 -3.59
C CYS A 59 7.60 19.93 -4.33
N GLY A 60 7.03 19.18 -5.28
CA GLY A 60 7.79 18.45 -6.32
C GLY A 60 8.94 17.56 -5.86
N SER A 61 9.00 17.16 -4.59
CA SER A 61 10.00 16.22 -4.09
C SER A 61 9.52 14.82 -4.44
N THR A 62 10.32 14.10 -5.21
CA THR A 62 10.05 12.71 -5.59
C THR A 62 10.38 11.71 -4.47
N ILE A 63 10.79 12.20 -3.29
CA ILE A 63 11.24 11.41 -2.14
C ILE A 63 10.49 11.91 -0.91
N ASP A 64 9.96 10.98 -0.12
CA ASP A 64 9.31 11.29 1.15
C ASP A 64 10.29 11.96 2.12
N LYS A 65 9.84 13.02 2.82
CA LYS A 65 10.70 13.74 3.80
C LYS A 65 11.25 12.81 4.88
N GLY A 66 10.52 11.76 5.22
CA GLY A 66 10.92 10.76 6.21
C GLY A 66 11.80 9.63 5.67
N TYR A 67 12.19 9.64 4.39
CA TYR A 67 13.05 8.60 3.84
C TYR A 67 14.48 8.63 4.40
N SER A 68 15.05 7.44 4.66
CA SER A 68 16.42 7.25 5.13
C SER A 68 17.09 6.03 4.50
N PHE A 69 18.42 6.10 4.35
CA PHE A 69 19.29 4.98 3.95
C PHE A 69 19.75 4.11 5.13
N VAL A 70 19.53 4.58 6.36
CA VAL A 70 19.91 3.88 7.59
C VAL A 70 18.67 3.69 8.48
N PRO A 71 18.65 2.67 9.36
CA PRO A 71 17.54 2.46 10.30
C PRO A 71 17.16 3.73 11.06
N VAL A 72 15.86 3.95 11.22
CA VAL A 72 15.29 5.08 11.96
C VAL A 72 14.52 4.54 13.15
N GLU A 73 14.94 4.91 14.36
CA GLU A 73 14.26 4.52 15.61
C GLU A 73 12.76 4.90 15.56
N HIS A 74 11.88 4.00 16.00
CA HIS A 74 10.42 4.14 15.92
C HIS A 74 9.86 4.32 14.49
N GLY A 75 10.68 4.05 13.48
CA GLY A 75 10.32 4.16 12.07
C GLY A 75 9.83 2.84 11.47
N TYR A 76 10.01 2.74 10.16
CA TYR A 76 9.67 1.59 9.35
C TYR A 76 10.84 1.19 8.46
N TYR A 77 10.86 -0.06 8.03
CA TYR A 77 11.73 -0.52 6.96
C TYR A 77 10.95 -1.29 5.91
N ARG A 78 11.43 -1.23 4.66
CA ARG A 78 10.82 -1.86 3.51
C ARG A 78 11.70 -2.97 2.95
N LYS A 79 11.12 -4.15 2.76
CA LYS A 79 11.78 -5.30 2.14
C LYS A 79 11.35 -5.46 0.69
N LEU A 80 12.31 -5.72 -0.20
CA LEU A 80 12.05 -6.21 -1.55
C LEU A 80 11.91 -7.73 -1.52
N LEU A 81 10.71 -8.22 -1.79
CA LEU A 81 10.41 -9.65 -1.81
C LEU A 81 10.64 -10.26 -3.20
N GLY A 82 10.50 -9.47 -4.26
CA GLY A 82 10.73 -9.93 -5.61
C GLY A 82 10.32 -8.91 -6.67
N ARG A 83 10.46 -9.32 -7.94
CA ARG A 83 9.97 -8.56 -9.08
C ARG A 83 9.24 -9.48 -10.03
N ASP A 84 8.22 -8.96 -10.71
CA ASP A 84 7.54 -9.70 -11.77
C ASP A 84 8.18 -9.46 -13.14
N ILE A 85 7.68 -10.15 -14.16
CA ILE A 85 8.16 -10.05 -15.55
C ILE A 85 7.94 -8.67 -16.18
N GLN A 86 7.08 -7.85 -15.59
CA GLN A 86 6.80 -6.47 -16.02
C GLN A 86 7.73 -5.48 -15.30
N GLY A 87 8.55 -5.96 -14.36
CA GLY A 87 9.49 -5.16 -13.59
C GLY A 87 8.89 -4.48 -12.35
N ARG A 88 7.64 -4.78 -12.00
CA ARG A 88 7.00 -4.27 -10.76
C ARG A 88 7.70 -4.85 -9.54
N PHE A 89 7.68 -4.11 -8.44
CA PHE A 89 8.34 -4.48 -7.19
C PHE A 89 7.29 -5.06 -6.24
N LEU A 90 7.51 -6.29 -5.75
CA LEU A 90 6.75 -6.82 -4.63
C LEU A 90 7.45 -6.41 -3.34
N LEU A 91 6.82 -5.53 -2.58
CA LEU A 91 7.39 -4.94 -1.37
C LEU A 91 6.54 -5.33 -0.15
N GLN A 92 7.14 -5.27 1.03
CA GLN A 92 6.43 -5.35 2.30
C GLN A 92 7.12 -4.46 3.33
N ASP A 93 6.31 -3.78 4.11
CA ASP A 93 6.76 -2.82 5.13
C ASP A 93 6.60 -3.38 6.53
N PHE A 94 7.48 -2.95 7.42
CA PHE A 94 7.61 -3.46 8.78
C PHE A 94 7.94 -2.34 9.74
N TYR A 95 7.49 -2.47 10.98
CA TYR A 95 7.91 -1.63 12.09
C TYR A 95 9.38 -1.86 12.43
N GLN A 96 10.16 -0.78 12.62
CA GLN A 96 11.59 -0.87 12.87
C GLN A 96 11.92 -1.62 14.17
N ASP A 97 11.16 -1.35 15.23
CA ASP A 97 11.49 -1.82 16.58
C ASP A 97 10.98 -3.25 16.82
N SER A 98 9.70 -3.52 16.54
CA SER A 98 9.12 -4.85 16.74
C SER A 98 9.38 -5.84 15.60
N GLN A 99 9.79 -5.35 14.42
CA GLN A 99 9.97 -6.15 13.20
C GLN A 99 8.67 -6.82 12.72
N LYS A 100 7.51 -6.43 13.26
CA LYS A 100 6.22 -6.94 12.81
C LYS A 100 5.82 -6.31 11.48
N PRO A 101 5.05 -7.02 10.64
CA PRO A 101 4.52 -6.44 9.41
C PRO A 101 3.69 -5.19 9.70
N GLN A 102 3.99 -4.11 8.97
CA GLN A 102 3.15 -2.93 8.89
C GLN A 102 2.19 -3.04 7.70
N THR A 103 2.54 -3.80 6.67
CA THR A 103 1.65 -4.13 5.54
C THR A 103 1.66 -5.62 5.19
N ASP A 104 0.62 -6.06 4.47
CA ASP A 104 0.73 -7.23 3.60
C ASP A 104 1.59 -6.91 2.37
N PRO A 105 2.19 -7.91 1.69
CA PRO A 105 2.92 -7.66 0.46
C PRO A 105 2.08 -6.95 -0.61
N PHE A 106 2.65 -5.92 -1.23
CA PHE A 106 1.97 -5.10 -2.22
C PHE A 106 2.87 -4.76 -3.41
N TRP A 107 2.23 -4.36 -4.53
CA TRP A 107 2.93 -4.04 -5.77
C TRP A 107 3.18 -2.55 -5.90
N VAL A 108 4.44 -2.20 -6.14
CA VAL A 108 4.88 -0.88 -6.55
C VAL A 108 5.27 -0.92 -8.02
N ILE A 109 4.77 0.04 -8.79
CA ILE A 109 4.87 0.07 -10.26
C ILE A 109 5.94 1.05 -10.78
N ASP A 110 6.38 2.00 -9.95
CA ASP A 110 7.42 2.98 -10.30
C ASP A 110 8.57 2.91 -9.28
N PRO A 111 9.86 2.95 -9.71
CA PRO A 111 10.99 2.98 -8.78
C PRO A 111 10.96 4.11 -7.73
N LYS A 112 10.28 5.24 -7.99
CA LYS A 112 10.06 6.30 -6.99
C LYS A 112 9.20 5.83 -5.81
N GLY A 113 8.38 4.80 -6.00
CA GLY A 113 7.68 4.16 -4.90
C GLY A 113 8.58 3.32 -3.99
N LEU A 114 9.87 3.13 -4.29
CA LEU A 114 10.78 2.43 -3.37
C LEU A 114 11.08 3.26 -2.12
N ASN A 115 11.10 4.58 -2.25
CA ASN A 115 11.42 5.54 -1.19
C ASN A 115 10.26 6.50 -0.89
N SER A 116 9.03 6.04 -1.11
CA SER A 116 7.81 6.79 -0.77
C SER A 116 6.66 5.87 -0.37
N PHE A 117 5.75 6.38 0.47
CA PHE A 117 4.45 5.78 0.78
C PHE A 117 3.32 6.28 -0.13
N ASP A 118 3.62 7.15 -1.11
CA ASP A 118 2.63 7.70 -2.02
C ASP A 118 1.93 6.61 -2.85
N ILE A 119 0.60 6.62 -2.79
CA ILE A 119 -0.29 5.69 -3.48
C ILE A 119 -0.17 5.79 -5.00
N LEU A 120 0.35 6.90 -5.54
CA LEU A 120 0.55 7.09 -6.98
C LEU A 120 1.47 6.02 -7.60
N TYR A 121 2.33 5.41 -6.79
CA TYR A 121 3.27 4.38 -7.24
C TYR A 121 2.79 2.95 -6.96
N THR A 122 1.57 2.79 -6.46
CA THR A 122 1.04 1.52 -5.97
C THR A 122 -0.10 1.01 -6.85
N ASP A 123 -0.19 -0.32 -7.01
CA ASP A 123 -1.27 -0.97 -7.76
C ASP A 123 -1.76 -2.23 -7.01
N GLY A 124 -3.07 -2.36 -6.87
CA GLY A 124 -3.72 -3.45 -6.15
C GLY A 124 -4.15 -3.11 -4.73
N LEU A 125 -4.41 -4.17 -3.95
CA LEU A 125 -4.87 -4.06 -2.57
C LEU A 125 -3.69 -3.69 -1.65
N ILE A 126 -3.88 -2.64 -0.86
CA ILE A 126 -3.07 -2.32 0.30
C ILE A 126 -3.84 -2.70 1.55
N THR A 127 -3.18 -3.43 2.42
CA THR A 127 -3.65 -3.69 3.78
C THR A 127 -2.50 -3.36 4.72
N ALA A 128 -2.76 -2.42 5.63
CA ALA A 128 -1.84 -2.02 6.67
C ALA A 128 -2.37 -2.45 8.04
N TYR A 129 -1.44 -2.62 8.98
CA TYR A 129 -1.69 -3.10 10.32
C TYR A 129 -1.18 -2.09 11.33
N HIS A 130 -1.82 -2.05 12.49
CA HIS A 130 -1.25 -1.51 13.73
C HIS A 130 -0.14 -2.45 14.21
N GLU A 131 0.77 -1.97 15.07
CA GLU A 131 1.87 -2.79 15.60
C GLU A 131 1.38 -3.97 16.47
N ASN A 132 0.13 -3.92 16.94
CA ASN A 132 -0.54 -5.04 17.60
C ASN A 132 -1.01 -6.15 16.63
N GLY A 133 -0.84 -5.97 15.32
CA GLY A 133 -1.18 -6.91 14.26
C GLY A 133 -2.63 -6.86 13.78
N LYS A 134 -3.45 -5.93 14.30
CA LYS A 134 -4.81 -5.71 13.80
C LYS A 134 -4.79 -4.75 12.61
N PRO A 135 -5.74 -4.86 11.66
CA PRO A 135 -5.81 -3.93 10.53
C PRO A 135 -5.88 -2.48 11.02
N SER A 136 -5.16 -1.60 10.35
CA SER A 136 -5.25 -0.14 10.53
C SER A 136 -5.87 0.53 9.32
N PHE A 137 -5.61 0.00 8.12
CA PHE A 137 -6.10 0.55 6.87
C PHE A 137 -6.23 -0.52 5.78
N SER A 138 -7.20 -0.35 4.88
CA SER A 138 -7.31 -1.16 3.67
C SER A 138 -7.95 -0.37 2.52
N ALA A 139 -7.32 -0.40 1.34
CA ALA A 139 -7.87 0.18 0.11
C ALA A 139 -7.28 -0.51 -1.13
N THR A 140 -8.01 -0.48 -2.25
CA THR A 140 -7.49 -0.96 -3.54
C THR A 140 -7.18 0.25 -4.42
N TYR A 141 -6.01 0.24 -5.06
CA TYR A 141 -5.61 1.26 -6.03
C TYR A 141 -5.42 0.65 -7.41
N ARG A 142 -5.66 1.44 -8.45
CA ARG A 142 -5.36 1.09 -9.83
C ARG A 142 -4.85 2.33 -10.55
N GLN A 143 -3.64 2.26 -11.07
CA GLN A 143 -2.99 3.38 -11.78
C GLN A 143 -2.97 4.68 -10.96
N GLY A 144 -2.74 4.57 -9.64
CA GLY A 144 -2.71 5.71 -8.72
C GLY A 144 -4.08 6.23 -8.29
N GLU A 145 -5.18 5.62 -8.72
CA GLU A 145 -6.54 5.99 -8.29
C GLU A 145 -7.14 4.94 -7.37
N GLN A 146 -7.85 5.36 -6.32
CA GLN A 146 -8.59 4.43 -5.46
C GLN A 146 -9.75 3.79 -6.23
N VAL A 147 -9.92 2.47 -6.07
CA VAL A 147 -11.03 1.70 -6.63
C VAL A 147 -11.86 1.10 -5.50
N GLY A 148 -13.13 1.51 -5.43
CA GLY A 148 -14.06 1.05 -4.41
C GLY A 148 -13.80 1.71 -3.06
N LYS A 149 -13.90 0.92 -2.00
CA LYS A 149 -13.88 1.41 -0.62
C LYS A 149 -12.48 1.48 -0.04
N ALA A 150 -12.22 2.54 0.71
CA ALA A 150 -11.13 2.61 1.67
C ALA A 150 -11.70 2.50 3.08
N GLN A 151 -11.01 1.77 3.96
CA GLN A 151 -11.43 1.51 5.33
C GLN A 151 -10.28 1.79 6.28
N SER A 152 -10.56 2.50 7.37
CA SER A 152 -9.62 2.75 8.47
C SER A 152 -10.18 2.20 9.77
N TYR A 153 -9.31 1.65 10.60
CA TYR A 153 -9.69 0.89 11.78
C TYR A 153 -8.99 1.45 13.02
N TYR A 154 -9.73 1.45 14.12
CA TYR A 154 -9.16 1.71 15.44
C TYR A 154 -8.14 0.63 15.82
N GLU A 155 -7.26 0.95 16.76
CA GLU A 155 -6.27 0.01 17.29
C GLU A 155 -6.93 -1.26 17.90
N ASN A 156 -8.18 -1.16 18.37
CA ASN A 156 -8.93 -2.32 18.84
C ASN A 156 -9.41 -3.27 17.72
N GLY A 157 -9.25 -2.89 16.44
CA GLY A 157 -9.64 -3.62 15.23
C GLY A 157 -11.06 -3.34 14.75
N GLN A 158 -11.81 -2.46 15.41
CA GLN A 158 -13.12 -2.02 14.95
C GLN A 158 -13.00 -1.00 13.83
N LEU A 159 -13.94 -1.04 12.88
CA LEU A 159 -14.02 -0.06 11.80
C LEU A 159 -14.29 1.33 12.38
N GLY A 160 -13.47 2.31 12.00
CA GLY A 160 -13.62 3.70 12.41
C GLY A 160 -14.11 4.61 11.28
N ALA A 161 -13.61 4.37 10.06
CA ALA A 161 -14.02 5.12 8.88
C ALA A 161 -14.10 4.22 7.63
N GLU A 162 -15.04 4.55 6.75
CA GLU A 162 -15.17 3.97 5.41
C GLU A 162 -15.45 5.10 4.42
N TYR A 163 -14.74 5.08 3.30
CA TYR A 163 -14.86 6.05 2.23
C TYR A 163 -15.15 5.34 0.92
N GLU A 164 -16.08 5.88 0.14
CA GLU A 164 -16.39 5.39 -1.20
C GLU A 164 -16.52 6.57 -2.16
N LEU A 165 -15.66 6.60 -3.18
CA LEU A 165 -15.77 7.55 -4.29
C LEU A 165 -17.09 7.31 -5.00
N THR A 166 -17.94 8.34 -5.03
CA THR A 166 -19.22 8.29 -5.76
C THR A 166 -19.04 8.77 -7.19
N ASN A 167 -18.20 9.78 -7.39
CA ASN A 167 -17.78 10.33 -8.68
C ASN A 167 -16.41 11.03 -8.49
N GLN A 168 -15.96 11.78 -9.50
CA GLN A 168 -14.64 12.46 -9.46
C GLN A 168 -14.54 13.62 -8.46
N GLN A 169 -15.64 14.06 -7.86
CA GLN A 169 -15.71 15.26 -7.02
C GLN A 169 -16.16 14.95 -5.59
N THR A 170 -16.98 13.92 -5.37
CA THR A 170 -17.58 13.62 -4.07
C THR A 170 -17.30 12.20 -3.59
N TYR A 171 -17.15 12.05 -2.28
CA TYR A 171 -17.09 10.75 -1.61
C TYR A 171 -18.17 10.65 -0.54
N VAL A 172 -18.68 9.43 -0.35
CA VAL A 172 -19.50 9.07 0.82
C VAL A 172 -18.55 8.63 1.91
N GLN A 173 -18.75 9.19 3.10
CA GLN A 173 -17.97 8.89 4.29
C GLN A 173 -18.91 8.37 5.37
N LYS A 174 -18.58 7.19 5.89
CA LYS A 174 -19.23 6.61 7.06
C LYS A 174 -18.24 6.53 8.19
N LEU A 175 -18.67 6.97 9.36
CA LEU A 175 -17.86 6.94 10.58
C LEU A 175 -18.56 6.15 11.67
N TRP A 176 -17.77 5.51 12.51
CA TRP A 176 -18.23 4.78 13.67
C TRP A 176 -17.43 5.19 14.89
N TYR A 177 -18.07 5.24 16.05
CA TYR A 177 -17.40 5.35 17.33
C TYR A 177 -16.57 4.10 17.64
N VAL A 178 -15.61 4.20 18.56
CA VAL A 178 -14.73 3.10 19.01
C VAL A 178 -15.46 1.89 19.63
N ASN A 179 -16.77 2.01 19.86
CA ASN A 179 -17.65 0.94 20.33
C ASN A 179 -18.45 0.28 19.18
N GLY A 180 -18.26 0.74 17.93
CA GLY A 180 -18.92 0.26 16.73
C GLY A 180 -20.26 0.93 16.40
N GLN A 181 -20.72 1.91 17.19
CA GLN A 181 -21.95 2.64 16.89
C GLN A 181 -21.73 3.62 15.71
N PRO A 182 -22.70 3.78 14.79
CA PRO A 182 -22.61 4.78 13.73
C PRO A 182 -22.52 6.19 14.30
N ALA A 183 -21.61 6.99 13.76
CA ALA A 183 -21.38 8.39 14.14
C ALA A 183 -21.68 9.36 13.01
N ALA A 184 -21.39 8.99 11.76
CA ALA A 184 -21.69 9.83 10.60
C ALA A 184 -21.97 9.00 9.34
N ASP A 185 -22.85 9.52 8.49
CA ASP A 185 -23.08 9.09 7.11
C ASP A 185 -23.26 10.38 6.30
N VAL A 186 -22.16 10.83 5.67
CA VAL A 186 -22.04 12.17 5.07
C VAL A 186 -21.44 12.10 3.68
N ILE A 187 -21.74 13.12 2.86
CA ILE A 187 -21.14 13.34 1.55
C ILE A 187 -20.25 14.57 1.64
N SER A 188 -18.99 14.41 1.24
CA SER A 188 -17.97 15.46 1.26
C SER A 188 -17.34 15.64 -0.12
N ASP A 189 -16.93 16.87 -0.42
CA ASP A 189 -16.14 17.20 -1.61
C ASP A 189 -14.67 16.79 -1.42
N TYR A 190 -14.07 16.25 -2.46
CA TYR A 190 -12.66 15.85 -2.50
C TYR A 190 -11.72 17.08 -2.43
N GLU A 191 -12.07 18.19 -3.07
CA GLU A 191 -11.24 19.40 -3.08
C GLU A 191 -11.34 20.23 -1.79
N ASN A 192 -12.41 20.04 -1.01
CA ASN A 192 -12.66 20.78 0.23
C ASN A 192 -13.19 19.82 1.30
N GLU A 193 -12.30 19.02 1.90
CA GLU A 193 -12.60 17.98 2.91
C GLU A 193 -13.43 18.49 4.11
N HIS A 194 -13.43 19.80 4.35
CA HIS A 194 -14.21 20.46 5.40
C HIS A 194 -15.67 20.76 5.03
N THR A 195 -16.09 20.55 3.79
CA THR A 195 -17.47 20.84 3.34
C THR A 195 -18.32 19.58 3.39
N LEU A 196 -19.17 19.50 4.41
CA LEU A 196 -20.24 18.50 4.49
C LEU A 196 -21.42 19.01 3.66
N HIS A 197 -21.71 18.37 2.52
CA HIS A 197 -22.84 18.78 1.66
C HIS A 197 -24.16 18.34 2.25
N GLU A 198 -24.24 17.05 2.56
CA GLU A 198 -25.44 16.37 3.01
C GLU A 198 -25.02 15.22 3.93
N GLY A 199 -25.86 14.91 4.92
CA GLY A 199 -25.62 13.74 5.74
C GLY A 199 -26.25 13.82 7.11
N LYS A 200 -26.02 12.75 7.88
CA LYS A 200 -26.48 12.61 9.26
C LYS A 200 -25.27 12.37 10.14
N VAL A 201 -25.27 13.04 11.27
CA VAL A 201 -24.30 12.84 12.34
C VAL A 201 -25.07 12.53 13.61
N TRP A 202 -24.58 11.55 14.36
CA TRP A 202 -25.18 11.11 15.60
C TRP A 202 -24.20 11.26 16.76
N ASP A 203 -24.70 11.63 17.93
CA ASP A 203 -23.92 11.59 19.17
C ASP A 203 -23.67 10.14 19.65
N ASP A 204 -22.91 9.99 20.74
CA ASP A 204 -22.58 8.69 21.35
C ASP A 204 -23.79 7.95 21.96
N LYS A 205 -24.96 8.59 21.99
CA LYS A 205 -26.24 8.01 22.40
C LYS A 205 -27.12 7.65 21.19
N GLY A 206 -26.65 7.91 19.97
CA GLY A 206 -27.38 7.67 18.72
C GLY A 206 -28.44 8.73 18.40
N GLN A 207 -28.36 9.92 19.00
CA GLN A 207 -29.27 11.04 18.71
C GLN A 207 -28.70 11.90 17.57
N LEU A 208 -29.57 12.35 16.66
CA LEU A 208 -29.17 13.23 15.56
C LEU A 208 -28.64 14.57 16.10
N VAL A 209 -27.53 15.01 15.53
CA VAL A 209 -26.87 16.28 15.85
C VAL A 209 -27.09 17.25 14.71
N ASP A 210 -27.76 18.37 14.99
CA ASP A 210 -28.03 19.41 13.98
C ASP A 210 -27.00 20.55 14.00
N ASN A 211 -26.33 20.78 15.14
CA ASN A 211 -25.36 21.86 15.30
C ASN A 211 -24.04 21.54 14.59
N ASP A 212 -23.61 22.41 13.67
CA ASP A 212 -22.46 22.14 12.81
C ASP A 212 -21.12 22.09 13.57
N GLU A 213 -20.95 22.88 14.64
CA GLU A 213 -19.75 22.83 15.48
C GLU A 213 -19.62 21.46 16.18
N GLN A 214 -20.72 20.93 16.71
CA GLN A 214 -20.77 19.61 17.31
C GLN A 214 -20.53 18.50 16.28
N LYS A 215 -21.06 18.63 15.06
CA LYS A 215 -20.77 17.67 13.98
C LYS A 215 -19.27 17.62 13.66
N SER A 216 -18.64 18.79 13.49
CA SER A 216 -17.21 18.90 13.23
C SER A 216 -16.37 18.34 14.38
N GLU A 217 -16.77 18.59 15.63
CA GLU A 217 -16.09 18.04 16.81
C GLU A 217 -16.17 16.50 16.86
N ILE A 218 -17.34 15.90 16.60
CA ILE A 218 -17.52 14.45 16.56
C ILE A 218 -16.61 13.83 15.49
N ILE A 219 -16.64 14.36 14.27
CA ILE A 219 -15.84 13.85 13.14
C ILE A 219 -14.34 13.98 13.45
N SER A 220 -13.89 15.14 13.91
CA SER A 220 -12.48 15.38 14.25
C SER A 220 -11.98 14.45 15.36
N ASN A 221 -12.79 14.24 16.40
CA ASN A 221 -12.44 13.34 17.50
C ASN A 221 -12.35 11.88 17.07
N ILE A 222 -13.16 11.44 16.10
CA ILE A 222 -13.07 10.11 15.51
C ILE A 222 -11.75 9.95 14.77
N TYR A 223 -11.38 10.89 13.89
CA TYR A 223 -10.11 10.84 13.17
C TYR A 223 -8.90 10.83 14.07
N LYS A 224 -8.89 11.71 15.08
CA LYS A 224 -7.86 11.73 16.09
C LYS A 224 -7.69 10.37 16.78
N LYS A 225 -8.78 9.65 17.03
CA LYS A 225 -8.73 8.31 17.66
C LYS A 225 -8.31 7.20 16.69
N ILE A 226 -8.55 7.35 15.39
CA ILE A 226 -8.07 6.42 14.35
C ILE A 226 -6.56 6.59 14.16
N GLU A 227 -6.07 7.83 14.15
CA GLU A 227 -4.66 8.20 13.89
C GLU A 227 -3.76 8.07 15.12
N GLN A 228 -4.30 8.18 16.34
CA GLN A 228 -3.53 7.98 17.57
C GLN A 228 -3.04 6.54 17.67
N THR A 229 -1.76 6.36 17.33
CA THR A 229 -0.91 5.24 17.71
C THR A 229 -0.22 5.63 19.02
N GLU A 230 -0.43 4.86 20.10
CA GLU A 230 0.27 5.05 21.39
C GLU A 230 1.80 5.05 21.23
#